data_AF-A0A972JQH7-F1
#
_entry.id   AF-A0A972JQH7-F1
#
_cell.length_a   1.000
_cell.length_b   1.000
_cell.length_c   1.000
_cell.angle_alpha   90.00
_cell.angle_beta   90.00
_cell.angle_gamma   90.00
#
_symmetry.space_group_name_H-M   'P 1'
#
loop_
_entity.id
_entity.type
_entity.pdbx_description
1 polymer ?
#
loop_
_entity_poly.entity_id
_entity_poly.type
_entity_poly.pdbx_seq_one_letter_code
_entity_poly.pdbx_strand_id
1 'polypeptide(L)'
;MNVFDLPFIPITDDRGDTRGYHAVRVDTGDPRGQERLVDVIEHGIAAVPYYHIADGSNAPYERRIEGSMSRVLCRSGLVPMLHRANELLADQGCELVVYDAYRPIETQKGLWSWALSKFTRENPDLANAEVVELTSQYSSDPRRFDPADSSTWPTHSTGGSVDVMLQSLGDGAVLDLGAAFDDLGPVAHTDHLERSVICGEIEPNTSALLNRRLLYYAMTQAGFVNYPAEFWHYDFGNQMYAFNSDEAAPAWYGYAAAP
;
A
#
# COMPACT_ATOMS: atom_id res chain seq x y z
N MET A 1 21.76 0.82 7.33
CA MET A 1 21.38 2.13 6.72
C MET A 1 21.47 3.17 7.83
N ASN A 2 22.05 4.36 7.63
CA ASN A 2 22.05 5.41 8.66
C ASN A 2 20.92 6.40 8.34
N VAL A 3 19.93 6.52 9.23
CA VAL A 3 18.74 7.38 9.02
C VAL A 3 19.09 8.85 8.76
N PHE A 4 20.18 9.35 9.35
CA PHE A 4 20.59 10.75 9.20
C PHE A 4 21.28 11.04 7.86
N ASP A 5 21.72 10.01 7.15
CA ASP A 5 22.41 10.13 5.85
C ASP A 5 21.48 9.80 4.67
N LEU A 6 20.18 9.56 4.94
CA LEU A 6 19.23 9.23 3.90
C LEU A 6 18.93 10.44 3.00
N PRO A 7 18.92 10.25 1.67
CA PRO A 7 18.60 11.33 0.74
C PRO A 7 17.15 11.77 0.88
N PHE A 8 16.85 12.94 0.33
CA PHE A 8 15.46 13.39 0.13
C PHE A 8 14.69 12.35 -0.69
N ILE A 9 13.47 12.00 -0.28
CA ILE A 9 12.57 11.24 -1.15
C ILE A 9 12.31 12.10 -2.40
N PRO A 10 12.41 11.54 -3.61
CA PRO A 10 12.16 12.28 -4.84
C PRO A 10 10.78 12.96 -4.82
N ILE A 11 10.76 14.24 -5.20
CA ILE A 11 9.52 14.99 -5.35
C ILE A 11 8.82 14.55 -6.64
N THR A 12 7.57 14.09 -6.51
CA THR A 12 6.77 13.65 -7.66
C THR A 12 5.71 14.70 -7.98
N ASP A 13 5.73 15.21 -9.21
CA ASP A 13 4.75 16.20 -9.67
C ASP A 13 3.43 15.56 -10.15
N ASP A 14 3.48 14.29 -10.55
CA ASP A 14 2.33 13.49 -11.00
C ASP A 14 1.82 12.58 -9.87
N ARG A 15 1.19 13.21 -8.87
CA ARG A 15 0.83 12.65 -7.55
C ARG A 15 -0.22 11.53 -7.59
N GLY A 16 0.12 10.41 -8.23
CA GLY A 16 -0.73 9.23 -8.27
C GLY A 16 -1.77 9.23 -9.39
N ASP A 17 -1.41 9.65 -10.61
CA ASP A 17 -2.22 9.27 -11.78
C ASP A 17 -2.10 7.76 -12.05
N THR A 18 -2.92 6.99 -11.34
CA THR A 18 -3.04 5.54 -11.50
C THR A 18 -3.91 5.15 -12.69
N ARG A 19 -4.50 6.11 -13.42
CA ARG A 19 -5.41 5.79 -14.54
C ARG A 19 -4.70 5.01 -15.65
N GLY A 20 -3.38 5.15 -15.74
CA GLY A 20 -2.54 4.50 -16.74
C GLY A 20 -2.16 3.04 -16.44
N TYR A 21 -2.09 2.61 -15.18
CA TYR A 21 -1.50 1.29 -14.88
C TYR A 21 -2.32 0.13 -15.46
N HIS A 22 -3.64 0.27 -15.54
CA HIS A 22 -4.52 -0.73 -16.15
C HIS A 22 -4.21 -1.00 -17.64
N ALA A 23 -3.51 -0.10 -18.32
CA ALA A 23 -3.05 -0.29 -19.69
C ALA A 23 -1.74 -1.11 -19.79
N VAL A 24 -1.04 -1.35 -18.69
CA VAL A 24 0.17 -2.16 -18.67
C VAL A 24 -0.18 -3.61 -19.00
N ARG A 25 0.54 -4.20 -19.95
CA ARG A 25 0.37 -5.60 -20.34
C ARG A 25 0.78 -6.54 -19.20
N VAL A 26 0.01 -7.59 -19.00
CA VAL A 26 0.36 -8.72 -18.13
C VAL A 26 0.84 -9.90 -18.98
N ASP A 27 2.03 -10.43 -18.69
CA ASP A 27 2.53 -11.67 -19.26
C ASP A 27 2.04 -12.88 -18.45
N THR A 28 0.90 -13.43 -18.88
CA THR A 28 0.29 -14.60 -18.23
C THR A 28 1.08 -15.89 -18.40
N GLY A 29 2.12 -15.90 -19.26
CA GLY A 29 3.01 -17.04 -19.45
C GLY A 29 4.22 -17.06 -18.51
N ASP A 30 4.47 -15.98 -17.76
CA ASP A 30 5.60 -15.91 -16.84
C ASP A 30 5.38 -16.84 -15.63
N PRO A 31 6.34 -17.72 -15.29
CA PRO A 31 6.20 -18.67 -14.19
C PRO A 31 6.01 -17.97 -12.83
N ARG A 32 6.51 -16.74 -12.65
CA ARG A 32 6.31 -15.95 -11.43
C ARG A 32 4.83 -15.65 -11.20
N GLY A 33 4.04 -15.49 -12.26
CA GLY A 33 2.58 -15.32 -12.16
C GLY A 33 1.85 -16.47 -11.44
N GLN A 34 2.48 -17.64 -11.34
CA GLN A 34 1.95 -18.84 -10.69
C GLN A 34 2.44 -19.03 -9.24
N GLU A 35 3.23 -18.09 -8.71
CA GLU A 35 3.66 -18.14 -7.32
C GLU A 35 2.47 -18.16 -6.36
N ARG A 36 2.51 -19.03 -5.36
CA ARG A 36 1.38 -19.18 -4.44
C ARG A 36 1.30 -18.00 -3.49
N LEU A 37 0.08 -17.75 -3.01
CA LEU A 37 -0.13 -16.89 -1.85
C LEU A 37 0.35 -17.64 -0.59
N VAL A 38 1.13 -16.95 0.24
CA VAL A 38 1.64 -17.45 1.52
C VAL A 38 1.37 -16.43 2.62
N ASP A 39 1.18 -16.89 3.85
CA ASP A 39 0.93 -16.02 5.00
C ASP A 39 2.25 -15.46 5.51
N VAL A 40 2.37 -14.14 5.55
CA VAL A 40 3.62 -13.48 5.93
C VAL A 40 4.01 -13.79 7.38
N ILE A 41 3.03 -14.06 8.25
CA ILE A 41 3.26 -14.41 9.67
C ILE A 41 3.95 -15.78 9.78
N GLU A 42 3.57 -16.74 8.92
CA GLU A 42 4.20 -18.08 8.87
C GLU A 42 5.68 -18.00 8.42
N HIS A 43 6.08 -16.87 7.83
CA HIS A 43 7.45 -16.57 7.42
C HIS A 43 8.18 -15.62 8.37
N GLY A 44 7.63 -15.31 9.55
CA GLY A 44 8.28 -14.47 10.56
C GLY A 44 8.33 -12.99 10.20
N ILE A 45 7.41 -12.52 9.37
CA ILE A 45 7.20 -11.10 9.08
C ILE A 45 6.04 -10.62 9.95
N ALA A 46 6.23 -9.54 10.71
CA ALA A 46 5.18 -8.97 11.54
C ALA A 46 4.02 -8.47 10.67
N ALA A 47 2.79 -8.77 11.07
CA ALA A 47 1.60 -8.34 10.36
C ALA A 47 0.39 -8.21 11.28
N VAL A 48 -0.51 -7.31 10.89
CA VAL A 48 -1.79 -7.06 11.53
C VAL A 48 -2.83 -7.03 10.42
N PRO A 49 -3.79 -7.98 10.34
CA PRO A 49 -4.83 -7.94 9.31
C PRO A 49 -5.79 -6.77 9.56
N TYR A 50 -5.39 -5.56 9.11
CA TYR A 50 -5.92 -4.30 9.61
C TYR A 50 -7.42 -4.13 9.35
N TYR A 51 -7.87 -4.54 8.17
CA TYR A 51 -9.28 -4.53 7.79
C TYR A 51 -10.13 -5.57 8.53
N HIS A 52 -9.52 -6.58 9.14
CA HIS A 52 -10.22 -7.62 9.89
C HIS A 52 -10.45 -7.28 11.37
N ILE A 53 -9.78 -6.25 11.88
CA ILE A 53 -9.93 -5.76 13.26
C ILE A 53 -11.39 -5.40 13.53
N ALA A 54 -11.92 -5.88 14.66
CA ALA A 54 -13.33 -5.71 15.05
C ALA A 54 -13.53 -4.91 16.34
N ASP A 55 -12.45 -4.59 17.06
CA ASP A 55 -12.52 -3.88 18.35
C ASP A 55 -12.53 -2.35 18.23
N GLY A 56 -12.47 -1.84 16.99
CA GLY A 56 -12.48 -0.40 16.68
C GLY A 56 -11.10 0.24 16.59
N SER A 57 -10.02 -0.50 16.82
CA SER A 57 -8.65 0.04 16.75
C SER A 57 -8.11 0.28 15.33
N ASN A 58 -8.91 0.03 14.29
CA ASN A 58 -8.56 0.22 12.88
C ASN A 58 -9.15 1.50 12.29
N ALA A 59 -8.79 2.66 12.82
CA ALA A 59 -9.16 3.93 12.20
C ALA A 59 -8.67 4.00 10.73
N PRO A 60 -9.42 4.60 9.80
CA PRO A 60 -10.68 5.31 10.01
C PRO A 60 -11.93 4.41 10.04
N TYR A 61 -11.78 3.09 9.91
CA TYR A 61 -12.90 2.16 9.75
C TYR A 61 -13.68 1.93 11.03
N GLU A 62 -12.97 1.79 12.16
CA GLU A 62 -13.51 1.56 13.51
C GLU A 62 -14.43 0.33 13.61
N ARG A 63 -14.28 -0.60 12.66
CA ARG A 63 -15.03 -1.84 12.55
C ARG A 63 -14.34 -2.78 11.58
N ARG A 64 -14.71 -4.05 11.65
CA ARG A 64 -14.31 -5.03 10.63
C ARG A 64 -14.92 -4.67 9.28
N ILE A 65 -14.10 -4.67 8.24
CA ILE A 65 -14.55 -4.51 6.85
C ILE A 65 -15.13 -5.84 6.35
N GLU A 66 -16.28 -5.77 5.68
CA GLU A 66 -16.92 -6.95 5.11
C GLU A 66 -16.00 -7.60 4.05
N GLY A 67 -15.95 -8.93 4.05
CA GLY A 67 -15.07 -9.68 3.16
C GLY A 67 -13.59 -9.68 3.54
N SER A 68 -13.16 -8.97 4.59
CA SER A 68 -11.76 -8.97 5.06
C SER A 68 -11.31 -10.32 5.63
N MET A 69 -10.04 -10.64 5.43
CA MET A 69 -9.42 -11.89 5.89
C MET A 69 -8.69 -11.71 7.21
N SER A 70 -8.69 -12.73 8.07
CA SER A 70 -7.89 -12.76 9.31
C SER A 70 -6.41 -13.12 9.09
N ARG A 71 -5.95 -13.17 7.84
CA ARG A 71 -4.60 -13.55 7.42
C ARG A 71 -4.06 -12.47 6.49
N VAL A 72 -2.75 -12.28 6.47
CA VAL A 72 -2.07 -11.35 5.57
C VAL A 72 -1.25 -12.18 4.59
N LEU A 73 -1.75 -12.29 3.36
CA LEU A 73 -1.16 -13.18 2.35
C LEU A 73 -0.43 -12.38 1.28
N CYS A 74 0.70 -12.85 0.75
CA CYS A 74 1.35 -12.24 -0.41
C CYS A 74 1.88 -13.32 -1.36
N ARG A 75 2.27 -12.97 -2.59
CA ARG A 75 2.98 -13.92 -3.47
C ARG A 75 4.30 -14.33 -2.82
N SER A 76 4.63 -15.62 -2.88
CA SER A 76 5.80 -16.17 -2.19
C SER A 76 7.13 -15.47 -2.49
N GLY A 77 7.31 -14.89 -3.68
CA GLY A 77 8.49 -14.13 -4.06
C GLY A 77 8.67 -12.82 -3.30
N LEU A 78 7.62 -12.27 -2.66
CA LEU A 78 7.74 -11.06 -1.83
C LEU A 78 8.38 -11.36 -0.47
N VAL A 79 8.28 -12.58 0.05
CA VAL A 79 8.86 -12.95 1.36
C VAL A 79 10.35 -12.62 1.48
N PRO A 80 11.25 -13.06 0.56
CA PRO A 80 12.66 -12.69 0.64
C PRO A 80 12.90 -11.17 0.52
N MET A 81 12.05 -10.45 -0.21
CA MET A 81 12.15 -8.99 -0.32
C MET A 81 11.75 -8.30 0.99
N LEU A 82 10.69 -8.75 1.65
CA LEU A 82 10.26 -8.24 2.95
C LEU A 82 11.33 -8.51 4.02
N HIS A 83 11.96 -9.68 4.01
CA HIS A 83 13.13 -9.93 4.86
C HIS A 83 14.29 -8.99 4.55
N ARG A 84 14.57 -8.75 3.26
CA ARG A 84 15.62 -7.81 2.85
C ARG A 84 15.35 -6.39 3.36
N ALA A 85 14.11 -5.92 3.31
CA ALA A 85 13.73 -4.64 3.90
C ALA A 85 13.96 -4.62 5.42
N ASN A 86 13.56 -5.68 6.14
CA ASN A 86 13.83 -5.79 7.58
C ASN A 86 15.33 -5.83 7.92
N GLU A 87 16.17 -6.47 7.11
CA GLU A 87 17.63 -6.43 7.28
C GLU A 87 18.19 -5.00 7.20
N LEU A 88 17.62 -4.16 6.33
CA LEU A 88 18.04 -2.77 6.17
C LEU A 88 17.59 -1.88 7.35
N LEU A 89 16.49 -2.25 8.00
CA LEU A 89 15.87 -1.54 9.13
C LEU A 89 16.44 -1.97 10.49
N ALA A 90 16.98 -3.19 10.61
CA ALA A 90 17.39 -3.78 11.89
C ALA A 90 18.36 -2.90 12.69
N ASP A 91 19.35 -2.29 12.04
CA ASP A 91 20.32 -1.40 12.69
C ASP A 91 19.69 -0.11 13.24
N GLN A 92 18.45 0.20 12.86
CA GLN A 92 17.68 1.36 13.32
C GLN A 92 16.70 1.00 14.44
N GLY A 93 16.68 -0.27 14.89
CA GLY A 93 15.83 -0.72 15.98
C GLY A 93 14.35 -0.83 15.61
N CYS A 94 14.04 -0.98 14.32
CA CYS A 94 12.68 -1.14 13.83
C CYS A 94 12.58 -2.25 12.76
N GLU A 95 11.35 -2.64 12.47
CA GLU A 95 10.99 -3.59 11.41
C GLU A 95 9.68 -3.18 10.74
N LEU A 96 9.38 -3.78 9.59
CA LEU A 96 8.09 -3.67 8.93
C LEU A 96 6.99 -4.34 9.76
N VAL A 97 5.79 -3.75 9.72
CA VAL A 97 4.53 -4.43 10.06
C VAL A 97 3.57 -4.31 8.88
N VAL A 98 3.13 -5.44 8.34
CA VAL A 98 2.24 -5.50 7.17
C VAL A 98 0.79 -5.38 7.60
N TYR A 99 0.07 -4.39 7.09
CA TYR A 99 -1.34 -4.14 7.42
C TYR A 99 -2.31 -4.78 6.42
N ASP A 100 -1.95 -4.76 5.14
CA ASP A 100 -2.66 -5.46 4.08
C ASP A 100 -1.69 -5.91 2.99
N ALA A 101 -2.10 -6.92 2.22
CA ALA A 101 -1.31 -7.43 1.10
C ALA A 101 -2.25 -7.96 0.02
N TYR A 102 -2.38 -9.28 -0.15
CA TYR A 102 -3.42 -9.85 -0.98
C TYR A 102 -4.80 -9.50 -0.43
N ARG A 103 -5.57 -8.80 -1.26
CA ARG A 103 -6.94 -8.37 -0.95
C ARG A 103 -7.92 -9.10 -1.87
N PRO A 104 -8.77 -10.01 -1.35
CA PRO A 104 -9.88 -10.55 -2.10
C PRO A 104 -10.79 -9.45 -2.64
N ILE A 105 -11.41 -9.71 -3.78
CA ILE A 105 -12.35 -8.74 -4.37
C ILE A 105 -13.52 -8.43 -3.42
N GLU A 106 -13.90 -9.36 -2.54
CA GLU A 106 -14.93 -9.12 -1.53
C GLU A 106 -14.47 -8.11 -0.46
N THR A 107 -13.19 -8.12 -0.06
CA THR A 107 -12.65 -7.06 0.81
C THR A 107 -12.63 -5.72 0.08
N GLN A 108 -12.24 -5.69 -1.20
CA GLN A 108 -12.26 -4.46 -2.00
C GLN A 108 -13.68 -3.89 -2.12
N LYS A 109 -14.70 -4.74 -2.32
CA LYS A 109 -16.11 -4.34 -2.28
C LYS A 109 -16.52 -3.81 -0.91
N GLY A 110 -16.07 -4.44 0.17
CA GLY A 110 -16.31 -3.96 1.54
C GLY A 110 -15.73 -2.57 1.79
N LEU A 111 -14.48 -2.32 1.38
CA LEU A 111 -13.84 -1.00 1.44
C LEU A 111 -14.60 0.04 0.61
N TRP A 112 -14.95 -0.30 -0.63
CA TRP A 112 -15.74 0.56 -1.51
C TRP A 112 -17.09 0.92 -0.89
N SER A 113 -17.83 -0.07 -0.37
CA SER A 113 -19.12 0.15 0.28
C SER A 113 -19.00 1.00 1.54
N TRP A 114 -17.96 0.80 2.34
CA TRP A 114 -17.66 1.63 3.50
C TRP A 114 -17.43 3.09 3.08
N ALA A 115 -16.57 3.31 2.09
CA ALA A 115 -16.19 4.61 1.58
C ALA A 115 -17.36 5.37 0.96
N LEU A 116 -18.12 4.69 0.08
CA LEU A 116 -19.31 5.25 -0.54
C LEU A 116 -20.32 5.71 0.53
N SER A 117 -20.55 4.88 1.55
CA SER A 117 -21.45 5.22 2.65
C SER A 117 -20.96 6.42 3.46
N LYS A 118 -19.65 6.50 3.72
CA LYS A 118 -19.02 7.63 4.40
C LYS A 118 -19.21 8.92 3.61
N PHE A 119 -18.81 8.92 2.33
CA PHE A 119 -18.86 10.13 1.51
C PHE A 119 -20.28 10.57 1.18
N THR A 120 -21.24 9.65 1.00
CA THR A 120 -22.67 10.01 0.88
C THR A 120 -23.16 10.76 2.12
N ARG A 121 -22.79 10.29 3.32
CA ARG A 121 -23.22 10.92 4.59
C ARG A 121 -22.55 12.27 4.83
N GLU A 122 -21.27 12.39 4.49
CA GLU A 122 -20.50 13.61 4.67
C GLU A 122 -20.82 14.68 3.61
N ASN A 123 -21.37 14.28 2.46
CA ASN A 123 -21.68 15.16 1.34
C ASN A 123 -23.14 14.96 0.85
N PRO A 124 -24.15 15.27 1.67
CA PRO A 124 -25.56 14.99 1.36
C PRO A 124 -26.10 15.78 0.16
N ASP A 125 -25.43 16.87 -0.22
CA ASP A 125 -25.84 17.76 -1.31
C ASP A 125 -25.25 17.35 -2.67
N LEU A 126 -24.28 16.44 -2.71
CA LEU A 126 -23.67 15.97 -3.94
C LEU A 126 -24.56 14.95 -4.66
N ALA A 127 -24.56 14.98 -5.98
CA ALA A 127 -25.19 13.96 -6.77
C ALA A 127 -24.46 12.61 -6.61
N ASN A 128 -25.18 11.50 -6.79
CA ASN A 128 -24.61 10.15 -6.66
C ASN A 128 -23.35 9.93 -7.52
N ALA A 129 -23.31 10.52 -8.73
CA ALA A 129 -22.15 10.41 -9.61
C ALA A 129 -20.90 11.12 -9.04
N GLU A 130 -21.08 12.25 -8.36
CA GLU A 130 -19.99 13.01 -7.73
C GLU A 130 -19.47 12.26 -6.50
N VAL A 131 -20.36 11.66 -5.70
CA VAL A 131 -19.95 10.82 -4.56
C VAL A 131 -19.19 9.57 -5.04
N VAL A 132 -19.64 8.97 -6.14
CA VAL A 132 -18.91 7.86 -6.77
C VAL A 132 -17.52 8.29 -7.22
N GLU A 133 -17.37 9.48 -7.81
CA GLU A 133 -16.06 10.02 -8.21
C GLU A 133 -15.15 10.23 -7.00
N LEU A 134 -15.67 10.84 -5.92
CA LEU A 134 -14.93 10.98 -4.65
C LEU A 134 -14.53 9.61 -4.07
N THR A 135 -15.41 8.61 -4.17
CA THR A 135 -15.12 7.26 -3.69
C THR A 135 -13.98 6.62 -4.50
N SER A 136 -13.98 6.80 -5.82
CA SER A 136 -12.93 6.31 -6.72
C SER A 136 -11.55 6.94 -6.45
N GLN A 137 -11.50 8.15 -5.89
CA GLN A 137 -10.25 8.78 -5.47
C GLN A 137 -9.65 8.13 -4.22
N TYR A 138 -10.45 7.41 -3.44
CA TYR A 138 -10.00 6.73 -2.22
C TYR A 138 -9.78 5.23 -2.41
N SER A 139 -10.66 4.57 -3.14
CA SER A 139 -10.65 3.11 -3.26
C SER A 139 -10.95 2.72 -4.69
N SER A 140 -10.14 1.83 -5.26
CA SER A 140 -10.37 1.34 -6.63
C SER A 140 -11.78 0.75 -6.76
N ASP A 141 -12.52 1.22 -7.76
CA ASP A 141 -13.91 0.81 -8.00
C ASP A 141 -14.01 -0.66 -8.43
N PRO A 142 -14.53 -1.56 -7.59
CA PRO A 142 -14.58 -2.98 -7.89
C PRO A 142 -15.77 -3.37 -8.77
N ARG A 143 -16.67 -2.44 -9.12
CA ARG A 143 -17.93 -2.75 -9.83
C ARG A 143 -17.71 -3.27 -11.25
N ARG A 144 -16.57 -2.96 -11.85
CA ARG A 144 -16.18 -3.45 -13.19
C ARG A 144 -15.26 -4.66 -13.16
N PHE A 145 -14.98 -5.21 -11.98
CA PHE A 145 -14.07 -6.35 -11.84
C PHE A 145 -14.50 -7.53 -12.71
N ASP A 146 -13.58 -7.99 -13.55
CA ASP A 146 -13.66 -9.22 -14.32
C ASP A 146 -12.31 -9.97 -14.21
N PRO A 147 -12.28 -11.19 -13.64
CA PRO A 147 -11.04 -11.96 -13.52
C PRO A 147 -10.40 -12.32 -14.86
N ALA A 148 -11.13 -12.19 -15.99
CA ALA A 148 -10.60 -12.40 -17.34
C ALA A 148 -10.05 -11.12 -18.01
N ASP A 149 -10.25 -9.93 -17.40
CA ASP A 149 -9.84 -8.65 -17.96
C ASP A 149 -8.87 -7.93 -17.01
N SER A 150 -7.58 -7.91 -17.38
CA SER A 150 -6.52 -7.25 -16.60
C SER A 150 -6.70 -5.75 -16.42
N SER A 151 -7.52 -5.10 -17.26
CA SER A 151 -7.81 -3.68 -17.09
C SER A 151 -8.75 -3.36 -15.92
N THR A 152 -9.22 -4.40 -15.22
CA THR A 152 -10.21 -4.28 -14.13
C THR A 152 -9.68 -4.74 -12.77
N TRP A 153 -8.44 -5.24 -12.71
CA TRP A 153 -7.90 -5.84 -11.48
C TRP A 153 -7.36 -4.78 -10.53
N PRO A 154 -7.84 -4.73 -9.27
CA PRO A 154 -7.16 -3.98 -8.22
C PRO A 154 -5.77 -4.56 -7.98
N THR A 155 -4.78 -3.70 -7.70
CA THR A 155 -3.37 -4.09 -7.51
C THR A 155 -3.20 -5.16 -6.42
N HIS A 156 -3.82 -4.96 -5.26
CA HIS A 156 -3.80 -5.91 -4.15
C HIS A 156 -4.38 -7.29 -4.49
N SER A 157 -5.35 -7.37 -5.41
CA SER A 157 -5.94 -8.65 -5.82
C SER A 157 -4.99 -9.51 -6.66
N THR A 158 -3.80 -8.99 -7.03
CA THR A 158 -2.72 -9.77 -7.65
C THR A 158 -1.83 -10.49 -6.63
N GLY A 159 -1.86 -10.06 -5.36
CA GLY A 159 -0.94 -10.51 -4.30
C GLY A 159 0.47 -9.94 -4.38
N GLY A 160 0.72 -9.02 -5.34
CA GLY A 160 2.00 -8.33 -5.52
C GLY A 160 2.09 -6.97 -4.81
N SER A 161 1.05 -6.53 -4.11
CA SER A 161 1.03 -5.28 -3.34
C SER A 161 1.12 -5.56 -1.84
N VAL A 162 1.74 -4.65 -1.10
CA VAL A 162 1.78 -4.63 0.37
C VAL A 162 1.57 -3.22 0.88
N ASP A 163 0.78 -3.11 1.94
CA ASP A 163 0.63 -1.90 2.75
C ASP A 163 1.39 -2.11 4.06
N VAL A 164 2.40 -1.28 4.30
CA VAL A 164 3.36 -1.47 5.39
C VAL A 164 3.55 -0.22 6.23
N MET A 165 3.71 -0.44 7.53
CA MET A 165 4.16 0.56 8.50
C MET A 165 5.49 0.12 9.13
N LEU A 166 6.08 0.96 9.98
CA LEU A 166 7.22 0.58 10.80
C LEU A 166 6.78 0.38 12.25
N GLN A 167 7.35 -0.62 12.91
CA GLN A 167 7.23 -0.81 14.35
C GLN A 167 8.59 -0.90 15.03
N SER A 168 8.66 -0.45 16.28
CA SER A 168 9.84 -0.57 17.14
C SER A 168 10.10 -2.02 17.53
N LEU A 169 11.35 -2.48 17.41
CA LEU A 169 11.78 -3.80 17.88
C LEU A 169 11.79 -3.91 19.42
N GLY A 170 11.78 -2.78 20.13
CA GLY A 170 11.84 -2.76 21.59
C GLY A 170 10.51 -3.08 22.27
N ASP A 171 9.43 -2.47 21.78
CA ASP A 171 8.10 -2.50 22.40
C ASP A 171 6.95 -2.81 21.41
N GLY A 172 7.26 -2.98 20.11
CA GLY A 172 6.26 -3.23 19.08
C GLY A 172 5.40 -2.01 18.73
N ALA A 173 5.73 -0.81 19.24
CA ALA A 173 4.96 0.38 18.95
C ALA A 173 5.14 0.81 17.49
N VAL A 174 4.04 1.10 16.79
CA VAL A 174 4.07 1.65 15.44
C VAL A 174 4.72 3.03 15.49
N LEU A 175 5.70 3.25 14.61
CA LEU A 175 6.44 4.50 14.54
C LEU A 175 5.61 5.58 13.85
N ASP A 176 5.79 6.81 14.31
CA ASP A 176 5.20 7.98 13.64
C ASP A 176 5.84 8.15 12.26
N LEU A 177 5.00 8.08 11.22
CA LEU A 177 5.36 8.26 9.81
C LEU A 177 4.76 9.56 9.25
N GLY A 178 4.20 10.42 10.10
CA GLY A 178 3.63 11.73 9.74
C GLY A 178 2.17 11.72 9.28
N ALA A 179 1.56 10.55 9.12
CA ALA A 179 0.12 10.41 8.92
C ALA A 179 -0.39 9.06 9.44
N ALA A 180 -1.70 8.95 9.64
CA ALA A 180 -2.35 7.68 9.90
C ALA A 180 -2.34 6.79 8.64
N PHE A 181 -2.47 5.48 8.84
CA PHE A 181 -2.75 4.54 7.74
C PHE A 181 -4.14 4.84 7.14
N ASP A 182 -4.26 4.74 5.80
CA ASP A 182 -5.46 5.09 5.03
C ASP A 182 -5.95 6.54 5.25
N ASP A 183 -5.03 7.47 5.54
CA ASP A 183 -5.33 8.89 5.54
C ASP A 183 -5.68 9.38 4.11
N LEU A 184 -6.74 10.18 4.00
CA LEU A 184 -7.29 10.69 2.75
C LEU A 184 -6.62 12.00 2.28
N GLY A 185 -5.87 12.63 3.17
CA GLY A 185 -5.31 13.95 2.95
C GLY A 185 -4.01 13.91 2.16
N PRO A 186 -3.56 15.07 1.64
CA PRO A 186 -2.25 15.20 1.01
C PRO A 186 -1.06 14.76 1.88
N VAL A 187 -1.28 14.61 3.19
CA VAL A 187 -0.28 14.11 4.16
C VAL A 187 0.07 12.63 3.93
N ALA A 188 -0.80 11.87 3.24
CA ALA A 188 -0.53 10.50 2.82
C ALA A 188 0.50 10.40 1.69
N HIS A 189 0.68 11.47 0.90
CA HIS A 189 1.64 11.45 -0.20
C HIS A 189 3.06 11.22 0.33
N THR A 190 3.81 10.38 -0.38
CA THR A 190 5.15 9.96 0.06
C THR A 190 6.10 11.15 0.22
N ASP A 191 6.02 12.12 -0.68
CA ASP A 191 6.86 13.32 -0.69
C ASP A 191 6.31 14.48 0.15
N HIS A 192 5.21 14.29 0.90
CA HIS A 192 4.55 15.38 1.63
C HIS A 192 5.48 16.07 2.64
N LEU A 193 6.10 15.29 3.52
CA LEU A 193 6.98 15.82 4.58
C LEU A 193 8.23 16.48 4.00
N GLU A 194 8.70 16.00 2.85
CA GLU A 194 9.80 16.61 2.10
C GLU A 194 9.43 18.01 1.59
N ARG A 195 8.22 18.17 1.06
CA ARG A 195 7.70 19.48 0.66
C ARG A 195 7.52 20.41 1.86
N SER A 196 7.04 19.90 2.99
CA SER A 196 6.91 20.70 4.23
C SER A 196 8.27 21.20 4.73
N VAL A 197 9.35 20.43 4.60
CA VAL A 197 10.71 20.93 4.88
C VAL A 197 11.11 22.04 3.92
N ILE A 198 10.89 21.86 2.62
CA ILE A 198 11.21 22.87 1.60
C ILE A 198 10.46 24.19 1.86
N CYS A 199 9.20 24.10 2.28
CA CYS A 199 8.36 25.25 2.60
C CYS A 199 8.66 25.86 3.99
N GLY A 200 9.52 25.24 4.80
CA GLY A 200 9.85 25.70 6.15
C GLY A 200 8.73 25.48 7.17
N GLU A 201 7.83 24.54 6.91
CA GLU A 201 6.71 24.18 7.80
C GLU A 201 7.15 23.23 8.92
N ILE A 202 8.15 22.38 8.65
CA ILE A 202 8.76 21.46 9.62
C ILE A 202 10.29 21.49 9.54
N GLU A 203 10.94 21.08 10.63
CA GLU A 203 12.40 20.92 10.69
C GLU A 203 12.87 19.70 9.86
N PRO A 204 14.09 19.74 9.26
CA PRO A 204 14.59 18.70 8.35
C PRO A 204 14.95 17.36 9.02
N ASN A 205 14.76 17.22 10.35
CA ASN A 205 15.12 16.04 11.14
C ASN A 205 14.00 15.60 12.10
N THR A 206 12.73 15.87 11.77
CA THR A 206 11.62 15.33 12.56
C THR A 206 11.59 13.80 12.47
N SER A 207 11.20 13.12 13.55
CA SER A 207 11.11 11.66 13.57
C SER A 207 10.20 11.11 12.47
N ALA A 208 9.06 11.77 12.21
CA ALA A 208 8.14 11.41 11.14
C ALA A 208 8.80 11.38 9.76
N LEU A 209 9.55 12.42 9.41
CA LEU A 209 10.26 12.51 8.13
C LEU A 209 11.34 11.43 8.02
N LEU A 210 12.13 11.26 9.08
CA LEU A 210 13.21 10.28 9.14
C LEU A 210 12.67 8.84 9.02
N ASN A 211 11.58 8.52 9.72
CA ASN A 211 10.90 7.23 9.61
C ASN A 211 10.30 7.02 8.23
N ARG A 212 9.71 8.06 7.61
CA ARG A 212 9.15 7.95 6.25
C ARG A 212 10.24 7.71 5.21
N ARG A 213 11.40 8.35 5.36
CA ARG A 213 12.61 8.04 4.56
C ARG A 213 13.08 6.60 4.79
N LEU A 214 13.15 6.14 6.04
CA LEU A 214 13.55 4.76 6.36
C LEU A 214 12.66 3.73 5.65
N LEU A 215 11.34 3.89 5.76
CA LEU A 215 10.38 3.01 5.10
C LEU A 215 10.59 3.01 3.58
N TYR A 216 10.59 4.20 2.98
CA TYR A 216 10.75 4.36 1.53
C TYR A 216 12.03 3.70 1.01
N TYR A 217 13.17 3.98 1.62
CA TYR A 217 14.45 3.44 1.16
C TYR A 217 14.64 1.97 1.47
N ALA A 218 14.12 1.47 2.60
CA ALA A 218 14.18 0.04 2.89
C ALA A 218 13.38 -0.77 1.87
N MET A 219 12.16 -0.31 1.56
CA MET A 219 11.28 -0.98 0.60
C MET A 219 11.82 -0.90 -0.84
N THR A 220 12.26 0.28 -1.29
CA THR A 220 12.78 0.46 -2.65
C THR A 220 14.10 -0.29 -2.87
N GLN A 221 15.00 -0.30 -1.89
CA GLN A 221 16.24 -1.11 -1.97
C GLN A 221 15.99 -2.61 -1.87
N ALA A 222 14.87 -3.04 -1.30
CA ALA A 222 14.43 -4.43 -1.32
C ALA A 222 13.80 -4.83 -2.67
N GLY A 223 13.55 -3.88 -3.57
CA GLY A 223 13.06 -4.12 -4.93
C GLY A 223 11.59 -3.75 -5.16
N PHE A 224 10.91 -3.17 -4.16
CA PHE A 224 9.55 -2.66 -4.34
C PHE A 224 9.53 -1.29 -5.01
N VAL A 225 8.39 -0.92 -5.58
CA VAL A 225 8.12 0.43 -6.07
C VAL A 225 7.00 1.04 -5.24
N ASN A 226 7.20 2.27 -4.75
CA ASN A 226 6.17 2.99 -3.98
C ASN A 226 5.11 3.60 -4.90
N TYR A 227 3.86 3.60 -4.43
CA TYR A 227 2.80 4.44 -5.00
C TYR A 227 2.87 5.87 -4.41
N PRO A 228 3.10 6.93 -5.22
CA PRO A 228 3.42 8.25 -4.68
C PRO A 228 2.34 8.92 -3.82
N ALA A 229 1.07 8.55 -3.99
CA ALA A 229 -0.02 9.13 -3.20
C ALA A 229 -0.18 8.48 -1.82
N GLU A 230 0.46 7.32 -1.58
CA GLU A 230 0.32 6.53 -0.35
C GLU A 230 1.70 6.05 0.12
N PHE A 231 2.24 6.68 1.16
CA PHE A 231 3.59 6.37 1.67
C PHE A 231 3.75 4.92 2.18
N TRP A 232 2.64 4.26 2.52
CA TRP A 232 2.59 2.89 3.02
C TRP A 232 2.50 1.84 1.90
N HIS A 233 2.11 2.23 0.69
CA HIS A 233 1.77 1.30 -0.39
C HIS A 233 2.95 1.02 -1.30
N TYR A 234 3.22 -0.26 -1.52
CA TYR A 234 4.33 -0.74 -2.33
C TYR A 234 3.92 -1.93 -3.20
N ASP A 235 4.39 -1.92 -4.44
CA ASP A 235 4.12 -2.97 -5.43
C ASP A 235 5.39 -3.70 -5.86
N PHE A 236 5.21 -4.96 -6.23
CA PHE A 236 6.20 -5.76 -6.94
C PHE A 236 5.52 -6.64 -7.98
N GLY A 237 6.00 -6.61 -9.22
CA GLY A 237 5.62 -7.55 -10.29
C GLY A 237 4.20 -7.45 -10.87
N ASN A 238 3.34 -6.62 -10.31
CA ASN A 238 2.01 -6.31 -10.85
C ASN A 238 2.07 -5.12 -11.83
N GLN A 239 0.90 -4.71 -12.35
CA GLN A 239 0.81 -3.62 -13.33
C GLN A 239 1.24 -2.26 -12.77
N MET A 240 0.98 -1.97 -11.49
CA MET A 240 1.40 -0.71 -10.86
C MET A 240 2.90 -0.65 -10.64
N TYR A 241 3.52 -1.78 -10.25
CA TYR A 241 4.98 -1.91 -10.22
C TYR A 241 5.60 -1.58 -11.57
N ALA A 242 5.12 -2.23 -12.65
CA ALA A 242 5.65 -2.00 -13.99
C ALA A 242 5.37 -0.57 -14.50
N PHE A 243 4.23 0.02 -14.14
CA PHE A 243 3.88 1.40 -14.51
C PHE A 243 4.79 2.44 -13.86
N ASN A 244 5.11 2.25 -12.58
CA ASN A 244 5.93 3.18 -11.79
C ASN A 244 7.43 2.85 -11.82
N SER A 245 7.83 1.73 -12.45
CA SER A 245 9.23 1.38 -12.64
C SER A 245 9.82 2.06 -13.87
N ASP A 246 11.12 2.37 -13.83
CA ASP A 246 11.86 2.88 -15.01
C ASP A 246 12.07 1.82 -16.10
N GLU A 247 11.65 0.56 -15.85
CA GLU A 247 11.83 -0.57 -16.77
C GLU A 247 10.57 -0.82 -17.59
N ALA A 248 10.69 -0.77 -18.91
CA ALA A 248 9.61 -1.14 -19.83
C ALA A 248 9.46 -2.67 -19.91
N ALA A 249 8.92 -3.28 -18.86
CA ALA A 249 8.62 -4.72 -18.79
C ALA A 249 7.12 -4.95 -18.55
N PRO A 250 6.53 -6.04 -19.10
CA PRO A 250 5.19 -6.43 -18.73
C PRO A 250 5.14 -6.86 -17.26
N ALA A 251 4.00 -6.64 -16.61
CA ALA A 251 3.72 -7.24 -15.32
C ALA A 251 3.63 -8.77 -15.44
N TRP A 252 3.98 -9.50 -14.39
CA TRP A 252 3.88 -10.97 -14.37
C TRP A 252 2.88 -11.48 -13.33
N TYR A 253 2.56 -10.71 -12.30
CA TYR A 253 1.44 -11.05 -11.41
C TYR A 253 0.12 -10.57 -11.99
N GLY A 254 -0.71 -11.53 -12.40
CA GLY A 254 -2.12 -11.29 -12.67
C GLY A 254 -2.99 -11.51 -11.44
N TYR A 255 -4.32 -11.41 -11.63
CA TYR A 255 -5.31 -11.69 -10.60
C TYR A 255 -5.06 -13.05 -9.91
N ALA A 256 -5.04 -13.03 -8.58
CA ALA A 256 -4.97 -14.22 -7.74
C ALA A 256 -6.38 -14.57 -7.24
N ALA A 257 -6.86 -15.76 -7.61
CA ALA A 257 -8.11 -16.29 -7.06
C ALA A 257 -8.02 -16.44 -5.54
N ALA A 258 -9.16 -16.28 -4.86
CA ALA A 258 -9.23 -16.44 -3.42
C ALA A 258 -8.77 -17.86 -3.01
N PRO A 259 -7.91 -17.98 -1.97
CA PRO A 259 -7.40 -19.26 -1.49
C PRO A 259 -8.43 -20.08 -0.71
#